data_AF-A0AAV4EGT9-F1
#
_entry.id   AF-A0AAV4EGT9-F1
#
_cell.length_a   1.000
_cell.length_b   1.000
_cell.length_c   1.000
_cell.angle_alpha   90.00
_cell.angle_beta   90.00
_cell.angle_gamma   90.00
#
_symmetry.space_group_name_H-M   'P 1'
#
loop_
_entity.id
_entity.type
_entity.pdbx_description
1 polymer ?
#
loop_
_entity_poly.entity_id
_entity_poly.type
_entity_poly.pdbx_seq_one_letter_code
_entity_poly.pdbx_strand_id
1 'polypeptide(L)'
;MLGKYYARQSKSNRLLHCTAKFCARGKVSGSSSYHQREDVVAARGRVFCIFLPGLVFTRKTMGARVTLGVDAMPLFCKPEEKEWASPGKASQSSPNAGVSSFSPGKASSSPSGKKGKKAAAKAEKKAKRKSKKSAAYWECDENDNEEELKEEAAGVGNSLELDSSENPLPDSLLSRLVFNAVARKQEGNSREVENVEGATAGKAGESSAIAKDSRLSELFPGVVFEGETRSAHLTLRTAQGIESRETNFDLLRTCDMEQELLRCGKPLKLIPVSHGQACYHGDGVCCVYFTEPLKLKTIFSGSY
;
A
#
# COMPACT_ATOMS: atom_id res chain seq x y z
N MET A 1 -20.18 -3.87 -4.98
CA MET A 1 -19.32 -4.96 -4.47
C MET A 1 -17.85 -4.57 -4.61
N LEU A 2 -17.17 -4.22 -3.51
CA LEU A 2 -15.73 -3.88 -3.52
C LEU A 2 -14.86 -5.01 -4.13
N GLY A 3 -15.27 -6.27 -3.96
CA GLY A 3 -14.58 -7.42 -4.56
C GLY A 3 -14.48 -7.37 -6.09
N LYS A 4 -15.51 -6.84 -6.77
CA LYS A 4 -15.50 -6.62 -8.23
C LYS A 4 -14.69 -5.40 -8.64
N TYR A 5 -14.62 -4.39 -7.77
CA TYR A 5 -13.88 -3.16 -8.04
C TYR A 5 -12.36 -3.39 -8.02
N TYR A 6 -11.86 -4.10 -7.02
CA TYR A 6 -10.45 -4.48 -6.94
C TYR A 6 -10.16 -5.79 -7.68
N ALA A 7 -10.82 -6.04 -8.82
CA ALA A 7 -10.54 -7.20 -9.64
C ALA A 7 -9.16 -7.02 -10.29
N ARG A 8 -8.17 -7.73 -9.77
CA ARG A 8 -6.82 -7.75 -10.34
C ARG A 8 -6.90 -8.43 -11.72
N GLN A 9 -6.58 -7.69 -12.78
CA GLN A 9 -6.70 -8.18 -14.16
C GLN A 9 -5.62 -9.18 -14.57
N SER A 10 -4.48 -9.23 -13.89
CA SER A 10 -3.39 -10.12 -14.28
C SER A 10 -3.44 -11.45 -13.54
N LYS A 11 -2.91 -12.51 -14.19
CA LYS A 11 -2.52 -13.80 -13.60
C LYS A 11 -1.59 -13.54 -12.40
N SER A 12 -2.17 -13.17 -11.26
CA SER A 12 -1.38 -12.79 -10.11
C SER A 12 -0.88 -14.05 -9.43
N ASN A 13 0.41 -14.05 -9.08
CA ASN A 13 0.95 -15.01 -8.14
C ASN A 13 0.01 -15.11 -6.93
N ARG A 14 -0.45 -16.33 -6.64
CA ARG A 14 -1.38 -16.60 -5.54
C ARG A 14 -0.74 -16.35 -4.17
N LEU A 15 0.59 -16.23 -4.14
CA LEU A 15 1.37 -15.96 -2.94
C LEU A 15 1.43 -14.45 -2.67
N LEU A 16 0.92 -14.06 -1.51
CA LEU A 16 1.14 -12.73 -0.96
C LEU A 16 2.61 -12.59 -0.57
N HIS A 17 3.20 -11.42 -0.83
CA HIS A 17 4.58 -11.11 -0.49
C HIS A 17 4.68 -9.68 0.05
N CYS A 18 5.67 -9.47 0.93
CA CYS A 18 6.09 -8.15 1.39
C CYS A 18 7.44 -7.84 0.75
N THR A 19 7.48 -6.85 -0.15
CA THR A 19 8.72 -6.49 -0.85
C THR A 19 9.67 -5.76 0.09
N ALA A 20 10.82 -6.36 0.39
CA ALA A 20 11.87 -5.75 1.19
C ALA A 20 12.73 -4.75 0.39
N LYS A 21 13.12 -5.10 -0.84
CA LYS A 21 13.82 -4.25 -1.82
C LYS A 21 13.40 -4.63 -3.23
N PHE A 22 13.15 -3.64 -4.08
CA PHE A 22 12.99 -3.85 -5.53
C PHE A 22 14.33 -3.67 -6.24
N CYS A 23 14.72 -4.66 -7.05
CA CYS A 23 16.05 -4.72 -7.65
C CYS A 23 16.06 -4.67 -9.20
N ALA A 24 14.93 -4.95 -9.86
CA ALA A 24 14.80 -4.98 -11.33
C ALA A 24 15.98 -5.66 -12.06
N ARG A 25 16.39 -6.86 -11.62
CA ARG A 25 17.56 -7.58 -12.19
C ARG A 25 18.86 -6.76 -12.16
N GLY A 26 19.07 -5.99 -11.11
CA GLY A 26 20.27 -5.15 -10.94
C GLY A 26 20.17 -3.77 -11.59
N LYS A 27 19.10 -3.47 -12.34
CA LYS A 27 18.92 -2.16 -13.02
C LYS A 27 18.64 -1.01 -12.06
N VAL A 28 18.11 -1.29 -10.87
CA VAL A 28 17.84 -0.26 -9.86
C VAL A 28 19.12 0.02 -9.07
N SER A 29 19.40 1.29 -8.80
CA SER A 29 20.55 1.70 -7.99
C SER A 29 20.55 1.04 -6.60
N GLY A 30 21.75 0.68 -6.14
CA GLY A 30 21.95 -0.02 -4.87
C GLY A 30 21.47 -1.48 -4.83
N SER A 31 21.02 -2.05 -5.95
CA SER A 31 20.59 -3.46 -5.99
C SER A 31 21.76 -4.41 -5.72
N SER A 32 22.91 -4.20 -6.36
CA SER A 32 24.08 -5.07 -6.19
C SER A 32 24.63 -4.99 -4.78
N SER A 33 24.76 -3.78 -4.22
CA SER A 33 25.22 -3.60 -2.84
C SER A 33 24.25 -4.23 -1.84
N TYR A 34 22.94 -4.12 -2.05
CA TYR A 34 21.95 -4.78 -1.20
C TYR A 34 22.10 -6.31 -1.18
N HIS A 35 22.27 -6.94 -2.36
CA HIS A 35 22.45 -8.39 -2.46
C HIS A 35 23.77 -8.89 -1.86
N GLN A 36 24.80 -8.05 -1.81
CA GLN A 36 26.11 -8.40 -1.26
C GLN A 36 26.20 -8.21 0.25
N ARG A 37 25.19 -7.59 0.89
CA ARG A 37 25.18 -7.45 2.35
C ARG A 37 25.14 -8.83 3.00
N GLU A 38 26.02 -9.03 3.97
CA GLU A 38 26.15 -10.32 4.68
C GLU A 38 24.83 -10.74 5.35
N ASP A 39 24.10 -9.80 5.94
CA ASP A 39 22.82 -10.05 6.59
C ASP A 39 21.72 -10.48 5.60
N VAL A 40 21.66 -9.88 4.41
CA VAL A 40 20.73 -10.25 3.33
C VAL A 40 21.04 -11.64 2.79
N VAL A 41 22.31 -11.96 2.58
CA VAL A 41 22.74 -13.30 2.13
C VAL A 41 22.39 -14.35 3.18
N ALA A 42 22.71 -14.09 4.46
CA ALA A 42 22.41 -14.99 5.57
C ALA A 42 20.90 -15.15 5.83
N ALA A 43 20.09 -14.15 5.49
CA ALA A 43 18.64 -14.20 5.64
C ALA A 43 17.92 -15.04 4.57
N ARG A 44 18.55 -15.30 3.41
CA ARG A 44 17.91 -16.00 2.30
C ARG A 44 17.48 -17.41 2.71
N GLY A 45 16.20 -17.74 2.48
CA GLY A 45 15.60 -19.01 2.84
C GLY A 45 15.20 -19.12 4.32
N ARG A 46 15.54 -18.14 5.17
CA ARG A 46 15.13 -18.13 6.57
C ARG A 46 13.67 -17.70 6.73
N VAL A 47 13.04 -18.20 7.78
CA VAL A 47 11.68 -17.85 8.18
C VAL A 47 11.71 -16.68 9.17
N PHE A 48 10.90 -15.65 8.90
CA PHE A 48 10.72 -14.48 9.74
C PHE A 48 9.27 -14.39 10.21
N CYS A 49 9.06 -13.69 11.32
CA CYS A 49 7.72 -13.30 11.77
C CYS A 49 7.45 -11.85 11.40
N ILE A 50 6.29 -11.60 10.79
CA ILE A 50 5.76 -10.26 10.54
C ILE A 50 4.35 -10.15 11.11
N PHE A 51 3.90 -8.93 11.38
CA PHE A 51 2.59 -8.67 11.99
C PHE A 51 1.75 -7.79 11.09
N LEU A 52 0.46 -8.08 10.94
CA LEU A 52 -0.47 -7.19 10.24
C LEU A 52 -1.35 -6.48 11.27
N PRO A 53 -1.09 -5.21 11.59
CA PRO A 53 -1.92 -4.47 12.55
C PRO A 53 -3.19 -3.91 11.92
N GLY A 54 -3.31 -3.92 10.58
CA GLY A 54 -4.51 -3.43 9.92
C GLY A 54 -4.48 -3.47 8.40
N LEU A 55 -5.59 -3.06 7.80
CA LEU A 55 -5.82 -2.96 6.37
C LEU A 55 -6.00 -1.49 5.96
N VAL A 56 -5.58 -1.17 4.74
CA VAL A 56 -5.76 0.15 4.12
C VAL A 56 -6.49 -0.04 2.80
N PHE A 57 -7.55 0.75 2.62
CA PHE A 57 -8.36 0.79 1.42
C PHE A 57 -8.29 2.20 0.85
N THR A 58 -7.91 2.30 -0.42
CA THR A 58 -7.96 3.55 -1.18
C THR A 58 -8.77 3.32 -2.45
N ARG A 59 -9.10 4.38 -3.19
CA ARG A 59 -9.71 4.22 -4.52
C ARG A 59 -8.85 3.40 -5.49
N LYS A 60 -7.55 3.25 -5.25
CA LYS A 60 -6.62 2.59 -6.17
C LYS A 60 -6.25 1.20 -5.70
N THR A 61 -6.07 1.01 -4.40
CA THR A 61 -5.47 -0.21 -3.85
C THR A 61 -6.13 -0.68 -2.56
N MET A 62 -5.98 -1.98 -2.30
CA MET A 62 -6.28 -2.62 -1.04
C MET A 62 -5.00 -3.29 -0.54
N GLY A 63 -4.47 -2.83 0.58
CA GLY A 63 -3.23 -3.31 1.18
C GLY A 63 -3.40 -3.72 2.64
N ALA A 64 -2.48 -4.56 3.13
CA ALA A 64 -2.31 -4.80 4.56
C ALA A 64 -1.04 -4.10 5.03
N ARG A 65 -1.12 -3.38 6.16
CA ARG A 65 0.06 -2.82 6.83
C ARG A 65 0.88 -3.97 7.38
N VAL A 66 2.20 -3.85 7.33
CA VAL A 66 3.12 -4.83 7.89
C VAL A 66 4.00 -4.15 8.92
N THR A 67 4.09 -4.75 10.09
CA THR A 67 5.07 -4.43 11.11
C THR A 67 6.11 -5.53 11.12
N LEU A 68 7.35 -5.15 10.84
CA LEU A 68 8.47 -6.08 10.76
C LEU A 68 8.95 -6.44 12.17
N GLY A 69 9.27 -7.72 12.38
CA GLY A 69 10.00 -8.14 13.58
C GLY A 69 11.43 -7.60 13.59
N VAL A 70 12.06 -7.64 14.76
CA VAL A 70 13.43 -7.12 14.99
C VAL A 70 14.44 -7.68 13.98
N ASP A 71 14.35 -8.97 13.66
CA ASP A 71 15.28 -9.63 12.73
C ASP A 71 15.03 -9.26 11.24
N ALA A 72 13.78 -8.91 10.89
CA ALA A 72 13.40 -8.59 9.52
C ALA A 72 13.59 -7.10 9.19
N MET A 73 13.58 -6.23 10.20
CA MET A 73 13.69 -4.79 10.05
C MET A 73 14.99 -4.35 9.33
N PRO A 74 16.20 -4.87 9.66
CA PRO A 74 17.43 -4.50 8.97
C PRO A 74 17.43 -4.85 7.47
N LEU A 75 16.69 -5.89 7.08
CA LEU A 75 16.61 -6.35 5.70
C LEU A 75 15.74 -5.43 4.83
N PHE A 76 14.90 -4.59 5.43
CA PHE A 76 14.01 -3.71 4.70
C PHE A 76 14.76 -2.50 4.15
N CYS A 77 14.70 -2.31 2.83
CA CYS A 77 15.40 -1.23 2.15
C CYS A 77 14.51 -0.64 1.05
N LYS A 78 13.80 0.44 1.37
CA LYS A 78 13.01 1.20 0.41
C LYS A 78 13.48 2.65 0.37
N PRO A 79 14.43 3.00 -0.52
CA PRO A 79 14.89 4.38 -0.66
C PRO A 79 13.74 5.34 -1.00
N GLU A 80 12.67 4.85 -1.63
CA GLU A 80 11.49 5.62 -1.99
C GLU A 80 10.79 6.22 -0.75
N GLU A 81 10.91 5.59 0.42
CA GLU A 81 10.37 6.11 1.69
C GLU A 81 11.13 7.35 2.17
N LYS A 82 12.45 7.39 1.96
CA LYS A 82 13.29 8.55 2.28
C LYS A 82 13.06 9.69 1.28
N GLU A 83 12.90 9.33 0.01
CA GLU A 83 12.55 10.30 -1.04
C GLU A 83 11.17 10.92 -0.81
N TRP A 84 10.21 10.15 -0.31
CA TRP A 84 8.88 10.64 0.03
C TRP A 84 8.91 11.72 1.12
N ALA A 85 9.72 11.53 2.16
CA ALA A 85 9.86 12.47 3.26
C ALA A 85 10.64 13.75 2.90
N SER A 86 11.26 13.82 1.71
CA SER A 86 12.11 14.95 1.33
C SER A 86 11.27 16.19 0.97
N PRO A 87 11.39 17.31 1.71
CA PRO A 87 10.63 18.53 1.46
C PRO A 87 11.03 19.11 0.09
N GLY A 88 10.16 19.00 -0.91
CA GLY A 88 10.38 19.55 -2.25
C GLY A 88 9.95 18.67 -3.43
N LYS A 89 9.65 17.38 -3.22
CA LYS A 89 9.18 16.47 -4.28
C LYS A 89 7.73 15.98 -4.16
N ALA A 90 7.07 16.18 -3.01
CA ALA A 90 5.71 15.66 -2.74
C ALA A 90 4.57 16.26 -3.60
N SER A 91 4.85 17.25 -4.46
CA SER A 91 3.82 17.93 -5.27
C SER A 91 3.61 17.35 -6.69
N GLN A 92 4.29 16.27 -7.09
CA GLN A 92 4.25 15.79 -8.49
C GLN A 92 3.53 14.45 -8.75
N SER A 93 3.00 13.74 -7.75
CA SER A 93 2.36 12.43 -7.94
C SER A 93 0.82 12.41 -7.87
N SER A 94 0.14 13.56 -7.96
CA SER A 94 -1.31 13.57 -8.22
C SER A 94 -1.60 13.72 -9.72
N PRO A 95 -1.89 12.64 -10.47
CA PRO A 95 -2.55 12.78 -11.76
C PRO A 95 -4.05 13.00 -11.53
N ASN A 96 -4.54 14.12 -12.06
CA ASN A 96 -5.89 14.31 -12.57
C ASN A 96 -7.05 14.52 -11.55
N ALA A 97 -7.26 15.79 -11.19
CA ALA A 97 -8.59 16.33 -10.91
C ALA A 97 -9.04 17.22 -12.08
N GLY A 98 -9.30 16.58 -13.23
CA GLY A 98 -10.03 17.23 -14.33
C GLY A 98 -11.51 17.25 -13.99
N VAL A 99 -11.96 18.28 -13.25
CA VAL A 99 -13.38 18.59 -13.11
C VAL A 99 -13.76 19.47 -14.30
N SER A 100 -14.47 18.89 -15.26
CA SER A 100 -15.12 19.59 -16.35
C SER A 100 -16.29 20.41 -15.82
N SER A 101 -16.15 21.73 -15.74
CA SER A 101 -17.28 22.65 -15.61
C SER A 101 -17.88 22.91 -16.99
N PHE A 102 -18.98 22.23 -17.28
CA PHE A 102 -19.91 22.62 -18.33
C PHE A 102 -20.81 23.73 -17.78
N SER A 103 -20.77 24.92 -18.41
CA SER A 103 -21.80 25.95 -18.26
C SER A 103 -22.34 26.33 -19.64
N PRO A 104 -23.66 26.47 -19.82
CA PRO A 104 -24.26 26.78 -21.11
C PRO A 104 -24.38 28.30 -21.34
N GLY A 105 -24.09 28.70 -22.58
CA GLY A 105 -24.75 29.73 -23.40
C GLY A 105 -25.08 31.11 -22.83
N LYS A 106 -24.52 32.16 -23.46
CA LYS A 106 -25.30 33.33 -23.91
C LYS A 106 -24.58 34.09 -25.04
N ALA A 107 -25.40 34.57 -25.97
CA ALA A 107 -25.04 35.18 -27.24
C ALA A 107 -24.85 36.72 -27.15
N SER A 108 -24.33 37.25 -28.27
CA SER A 108 -24.39 38.62 -28.82
C SER A 108 -23.61 39.76 -28.14
N SER A 109 -22.60 40.30 -28.85
CA SER A 109 -22.65 41.55 -29.63
C SER A 109 -21.28 42.25 -29.72
N SER A 110 -20.84 42.53 -30.94
CA SER A 110 -19.72 43.38 -31.40
C SER A 110 -20.01 44.89 -31.26
N PRO A 111 -19.16 45.88 -31.67
CA PRO A 111 -17.71 45.92 -31.96
C PRO A 111 -16.95 47.15 -31.39
N SER A 112 -15.63 47.21 -31.69
CA SER A 112 -14.79 48.42 -31.96
C SER A 112 -13.83 48.90 -30.86
N GLY A 113 -12.57 49.09 -31.25
CA GLY A 113 -11.53 49.70 -30.41
C GLY A 113 -10.10 49.37 -30.84
N LYS A 114 -9.56 50.11 -31.82
CA LYS A 114 -8.16 50.09 -32.26
C LYS A 114 -7.22 50.64 -31.17
N LYS A 115 -6.06 50.01 -30.99
CA LYS A 115 -4.68 50.58 -30.87
C LYS A 115 -3.87 49.83 -29.80
N GLY A 116 -2.71 49.30 -30.21
CA GLY A 116 -1.72 48.75 -29.26
C GLY A 116 -0.68 47.87 -29.92
N LYS A 117 0.33 48.50 -30.52
CA LYS A 117 1.52 47.87 -31.09
C LYS A 117 2.40 47.23 -30.01
N LYS A 118 3.16 46.21 -30.43
CA LYS A 118 4.44 45.70 -29.88
C LYS A 118 4.39 44.93 -28.55
N ALA A 119 4.48 43.60 -28.66
CA ALA A 119 5.50 42.74 -28.02
C ALA A 119 4.98 41.30 -27.85
N ALA A 120 4.89 40.54 -28.94
CA ALA A 120 4.55 39.11 -28.87
C ALA A 120 5.26 38.34 -29.98
N ALA A 121 6.53 38.01 -29.74
CA ALA A 121 7.28 37.05 -30.55
C ALA A 121 8.41 36.42 -29.73
N LYS A 122 8.11 35.93 -28.50
CA LYS A 122 9.06 35.11 -27.71
C LYS A 122 8.42 34.40 -26.51
N ALA A 123 7.25 33.80 -26.67
CA ALA A 123 6.64 33.02 -25.56
C ALA A 123 5.94 31.71 -26.00
N GLU A 124 5.95 31.35 -27.28
CA GLU A 124 5.18 30.22 -27.81
C GLU A 124 6.04 29.13 -28.47
N LYS A 125 7.23 28.87 -27.92
CA LYS A 125 8.06 27.70 -28.30
C LYS A 125 8.65 26.93 -27.11
N LYS A 126 8.33 27.33 -25.87
CA LYS A 126 8.78 26.66 -24.63
C LYS A 126 7.72 25.78 -23.96
N ALA A 127 6.46 25.80 -24.42
CA ALA A 127 5.38 24.98 -23.84
C ALA A 127 5.22 23.58 -24.48
N LYS A 128 5.80 23.32 -25.66
CA LYS A 128 5.77 21.98 -26.32
C LYS A 128 7.03 21.12 -26.14
N ARG A 129 8.04 21.57 -25.37
CA ARG A 129 9.26 20.80 -25.05
C ARG A 129 9.34 20.26 -23.61
N LYS A 130 8.28 20.42 -22.81
CA LYS A 130 8.25 19.92 -21.41
C LYS A 130 7.28 18.76 -21.14
N SER A 131 6.44 18.33 -22.10
CA SER A 131 5.57 17.15 -21.92
C SER A 131 6.14 15.84 -22.52
N LYS A 132 7.36 15.86 -23.08
CA LYS A 132 8.06 14.67 -23.61
C LYS A 132 9.27 14.21 -22.77
N LYS A 133 9.54 14.84 -21.62
CA LYS A 133 10.75 14.56 -20.81
C LYS A 133 10.51 13.78 -19.52
N SER A 134 9.26 13.43 -19.18
CA SER A 134 8.95 12.58 -18.03
C SER A 134 8.61 11.13 -18.39
N ALA A 135 8.66 10.76 -19.68
CA ALA A 135 8.52 9.39 -20.17
C ALA A 135 9.86 8.78 -20.65
N ALA A 136 10.93 9.58 -20.74
CA ALA A 136 12.21 9.19 -21.35
C ALA A 136 13.30 8.78 -20.33
N TYR A 137 12.92 8.32 -19.14
CA TYR A 137 13.87 7.77 -18.15
C TYR A 137 13.74 6.24 -17.99
N TRP A 138 13.01 5.56 -18.89
CA TRP A 138 12.91 4.10 -18.93
C TRP A 138 13.07 3.48 -20.33
N GLU A 139 13.55 4.24 -21.32
CA GLU A 139 14.15 3.63 -22.51
C GLU A 139 15.62 3.36 -22.18
N CYS A 140 15.90 2.17 -21.64
CA CYS A 140 17.26 1.64 -21.65
C CYS A 140 17.52 1.15 -23.07
N ASP A 141 18.55 1.72 -23.69
CA ASP A 141 19.18 1.22 -24.91
C ASP A 141 19.30 -0.32 -24.84
N GLU A 142 18.63 -0.99 -25.77
CA GLU A 142 19.01 -2.31 -26.23
C GLU A 142 20.28 -2.11 -27.05
N ASN A 143 21.45 -2.41 -26.48
CA ASN A 143 22.65 -2.72 -27.23
C ASN A 143 23.53 -3.67 -26.42
N ASP A 144 23.68 -4.86 -26.99
CA ASP A 144 24.90 -5.68 -27.07
C ASP A 144 25.55 -6.13 -25.76
N ASN A 145 25.17 -7.35 -25.34
CA ASN A 145 26.16 -8.41 -25.08
C ASN A 145 25.47 -9.79 -25.12
N GLU A 146 25.31 -10.33 -26.32
CA GLU A 146 25.07 -11.75 -26.57
C GLU A 146 26.41 -12.42 -26.92
N GLU A 147 27.11 -12.91 -25.91
CA GLU A 147 28.12 -13.98 -25.97
C GLU A 147 28.06 -14.60 -24.57
N GLU A 148 28.02 -15.90 -24.33
CA GLU A 148 28.25 -17.11 -25.08
C GLU A 148 27.90 -18.19 -24.03
N LEU A 149 27.05 -19.18 -24.34
CA LEU A 149 26.99 -20.49 -23.66
C LEU A 149 25.97 -21.36 -24.40
N LYS A 150 26.49 -22.19 -25.32
CA LYS A 150 25.82 -23.37 -25.86
C LYS A 150 26.36 -24.60 -25.12
N GLU A 151 25.62 -25.71 -25.26
CA GLU A 151 25.79 -27.05 -24.67
C GLU A 151 25.11 -27.23 -23.31
N GLU A 152 24.24 -28.22 -23.04
CA GLU A 152 23.67 -29.35 -23.78
C GLU A 152 22.37 -29.71 -23.03
N ALA A 153 21.28 -30.05 -23.72
CA ALA A 153 20.20 -30.87 -23.15
C ALA A 153 19.32 -31.46 -24.26
N ALA A 154 19.65 -32.68 -24.68
CA ALA A 154 18.73 -33.54 -25.40
C ALA A 154 17.86 -34.30 -24.39
N GLY A 155 16.55 -34.38 -24.63
CA GLY A 155 15.76 -35.54 -24.18
C GLY A 155 14.39 -35.26 -23.59
N VAL A 156 13.38 -35.78 -24.31
CA VAL A 156 12.08 -36.28 -23.86
C VAL A 156 10.99 -35.24 -23.64
N GLY A 157 10.20 -35.06 -24.71
CA GLY A 157 8.88 -34.44 -24.64
C GLY A 157 7.86 -35.33 -23.96
N ASN A 158 6.98 -34.72 -23.16
CA ASN A 158 5.69 -35.28 -22.82
C ASN A 158 4.66 -34.14 -22.82
N SER A 159 3.77 -34.14 -23.80
CA SER A 159 2.70 -33.16 -23.97
C SER A 159 1.50 -33.62 -23.16
N LEU A 160 1.31 -33.04 -21.97
CA LEU A 160 0.09 -33.18 -21.18
C LEU A 160 -0.78 -31.95 -21.40
N GLU A 161 -1.85 -32.14 -22.17
CA GLU A 161 -2.94 -31.18 -22.28
C GLU A 161 -3.64 -31.06 -20.91
N LEU A 162 -3.52 -29.88 -20.30
CA LEU A 162 -4.20 -29.53 -19.06
C LEU A 162 -5.47 -28.75 -19.40
N ASP A 163 -6.59 -29.42 -19.23
CA ASP A 163 -7.96 -28.93 -19.35
C ASP A 163 -8.19 -27.70 -18.44
N SER A 164 -8.54 -26.59 -19.06
CA SER A 164 -8.76 -25.28 -18.44
C SER A 164 -10.23 -25.07 -18.07
N SER A 165 -10.72 -25.85 -17.10
CA SER A 165 -11.95 -25.52 -16.38
C SER A 165 -11.64 -24.56 -15.22
N GLU A 166 -11.78 -23.26 -15.49
CA GLU A 166 -11.62 -22.20 -14.51
C GLU A 166 -12.73 -22.25 -13.45
N ASN A 167 -12.44 -22.87 -12.30
CA ASN A 167 -13.19 -22.66 -11.08
C ASN A 167 -12.72 -21.35 -10.41
N PRO A 168 -13.52 -20.27 -10.37
CA PRO A 168 -13.17 -19.11 -9.55
C PRO A 168 -13.18 -19.54 -8.08
N LEU A 169 -11.99 -19.56 -7.45
CA LEU A 169 -11.88 -19.76 -6.01
C LEU A 169 -12.76 -18.73 -5.29
N PRO A 170 -13.52 -19.13 -4.25
CA PRO A 170 -14.44 -18.25 -3.56
C PRO A 170 -13.67 -17.16 -2.81
N ASP A 171 -14.36 -16.08 -2.45
CA ASP A 171 -13.93 -14.95 -1.58
C ASP A 171 -13.25 -15.33 -0.24
N SER A 172 -13.04 -16.63 -0.02
CA SER A 172 -12.49 -17.30 1.12
C SER A 172 -11.06 -16.94 1.51
N LEU A 173 -10.21 -16.25 0.74
CA LEU A 173 -8.85 -15.96 1.24
C LEU A 173 -8.84 -14.84 2.28
N LEU A 174 -9.62 -13.79 2.04
CA LEU A 174 -9.89 -12.74 3.03
C LEU A 174 -10.72 -13.31 4.16
N SER A 175 -11.77 -14.07 3.84
CA SER A 175 -12.55 -14.75 4.88
C SER A 175 -11.68 -15.72 5.69
N ARG A 176 -10.73 -16.46 5.10
CA ARG A 176 -9.82 -17.40 5.79
C ARG A 176 -8.74 -16.68 6.58
N LEU A 177 -8.22 -15.55 6.09
CA LEU A 177 -7.34 -14.68 6.90
C LEU A 177 -8.07 -14.21 8.16
N VAL A 178 -9.36 -13.87 8.04
CA VAL A 178 -10.23 -13.54 9.17
C VAL A 178 -10.54 -14.79 10.03
N PHE A 179 -10.92 -15.92 9.43
CA PHE A 179 -11.35 -17.14 10.14
C PHE A 179 -10.21 -17.90 10.83
N ASN A 180 -8.99 -17.92 10.26
CA ASN A 180 -7.84 -18.57 10.90
C ASN A 180 -7.35 -17.79 12.14
N ALA A 181 -7.60 -16.47 12.20
CA ALA A 181 -7.40 -15.68 13.41
C ALA A 181 -8.45 -16.03 14.48
N VAL A 182 -9.70 -16.30 14.07
CA VAL A 182 -10.81 -16.70 14.96
C VAL A 182 -10.60 -18.09 15.56
N ALA A 183 -10.14 -19.06 14.78
CA ALA A 183 -10.00 -20.45 15.24
C ALA A 183 -8.99 -20.62 16.40
N ARG A 184 -7.94 -19.80 16.48
CA ARG A 184 -6.92 -19.90 17.55
C ARG A 184 -7.37 -19.37 18.91
N LYS A 185 -8.49 -18.63 18.97
CA LYS A 185 -9.00 -18.08 20.22
C LYS A 185 -9.92 -19.05 20.99
N GLN A 186 -10.38 -20.13 20.35
CA GLN A 186 -11.22 -21.14 21.02
C GLN A 186 -10.45 -22.25 21.74
N GLU A 187 -9.14 -22.38 21.53
CA GLU A 187 -8.34 -23.44 22.20
C GLU A 187 -7.67 -22.98 23.52
N GLY A 188 -7.91 -21.75 23.98
CA GLY A 188 -7.17 -21.17 25.13
C GLY A 188 -8.00 -20.69 26.32
N ASN A 189 -9.33 -20.86 26.34
CA ASN A 189 -10.16 -20.24 27.39
C ASN A 189 -11.22 -21.19 27.97
N SER A 190 -10.74 -22.25 28.62
CA SER A 190 -11.55 -23.08 29.53
C SER A 190 -10.82 -23.21 30.87
N ARG A 191 -11.01 -22.21 31.74
CA ARG A 191 -10.90 -22.36 33.19
C ARG A 191 -11.91 -21.45 33.89
N GLU A 192 -12.69 -22.09 34.75
CA GLU A 192 -13.84 -21.63 35.54
C GLU A 192 -13.46 -20.45 36.48
N VAL A 193 -14.23 -19.36 36.51
CA VAL A 193 -15.38 -19.03 37.41
C VAL A 193 -15.03 -19.09 38.90
N GLU A 194 -15.04 -17.93 39.57
CA GLU A 194 -15.73 -17.78 40.85
C GLU A 194 -16.34 -16.38 41.02
N ASN A 195 -17.58 -16.39 41.52
CA ASN A 195 -18.51 -15.30 41.75
C ASN A 195 -18.09 -14.39 42.92
N VAL A 196 -18.31 -13.09 42.80
CA VAL A 196 -18.70 -12.24 43.94
C VAL A 196 -19.77 -11.24 43.48
N GLU A 197 -20.99 -11.40 43.97
CA GLU A 197 -22.09 -10.43 43.87
C GLU A 197 -21.87 -9.27 44.85
N GLY A 198 -22.18 -8.05 44.41
CA GLY A 198 -22.18 -6.86 45.26
C GLY A 198 -22.76 -5.65 44.55
N ALA A 199 -24.04 -5.40 44.79
CA ALA A 199 -24.83 -4.31 44.23
C ALA A 199 -24.32 -2.92 44.65
N THR A 200 -24.47 -1.92 43.77
CA THR A 200 -25.06 -0.61 44.12
C THR A 200 -25.44 0.18 42.86
N ALA A 201 -26.66 0.71 42.88
CA ALA A 201 -27.23 1.59 41.87
C ALA A 201 -26.66 3.01 41.98
N GLY A 202 -26.42 3.68 40.84
CA GLY A 202 -26.10 5.11 40.86
C GLY A 202 -25.72 5.72 39.51
N LYS A 203 -26.63 6.57 39.01
CA LYS A 203 -26.43 7.70 38.09
C LYS A 203 -26.19 7.42 36.59
N ALA A 204 -27.25 7.65 35.83
CA ALA A 204 -27.20 8.14 34.47
C ALA A 204 -26.48 9.50 34.42
N GLY A 205 -25.34 9.52 33.73
CA GLY A 205 -24.63 10.71 33.30
C GLY A 205 -24.13 10.45 31.89
N GLU A 206 -24.65 11.23 30.94
CA GLU A 206 -24.21 11.25 29.55
C GLU A 206 -22.67 11.27 29.46
N SER A 207 -22.13 10.15 28.98
CA SER A 207 -20.70 9.94 28.77
C SER A 207 -20.27 10.62 27.46
N SER A 208 -20.38 11.94 27.42
CA SER A 208 -19.73 12.78 26.43
C SER A 208 -18.31 13.09 26.91
N ALA A 209 -17.35 12.98 25.98
CA ALA A 209 -15.92 13.25 26.13
C ALA A 209 -15.03 12.11 26.65
N ILE A 210 -14.87 11.06 25.83
CA ILE A 210 -13.55 10.42 25.68
C ILE A 210 -12.68 11.38 24.85
N ALA A 211 -12.24 12.46 25.50
CA ALA A 211 -11.21 13.37 24.99
C ALA A 211 -9.95 13.13 25.84
N LYS A 212 -9.31 11.99 25.61
CA LYS A 212 -7.92 11.76 25.97
C LYS A 212 -7.26 11.16 24.77
N ASP A 213 -6.34 11.92 24.19
CA ASP A 213 -5.52 11.63 23.03
C ASP A 213 -4.82 10.28 23.18
N SER A 214 -5.52 9.22 22.83
CA SER A 214 -4.93 7.91 22.67
C SER A 214 -4.15 7.95 21.38
N ARG A 215 -2.82 7.94 21.49
CA ARG A 215 -1.94 7.79 20.32
C ARG A 215 -2.42 6.56 19.57
N LEU A 216 -2.50 6.61 18.23
CA LEU A 216 -2.98 5.49 17.42
C LEU A 216 -2.28 4.17 17.78
N SER A 217 -1.00 4.25 18.16
CA SER A 217 -0.17 3.15 18.64
C SER A 217 -0.59 2.56 20.00
N GLU A 218 -1.24 3.35 20.87
CA GLU A 218 -1.78 2.89 22.14
C GLU A 218 -3.08 2.10 21.93
N LEU A 219 -3.93 2.55 21.01
CA LEU A 219 -5.17 1.85 20.65
C LEU A 219 -4.90 0.57 19.86
N PHE A 220 -3.90 0.62 18.96
CA PHE A 220 -3.59 -0.47 18.05
C PHE A 220 -2.10 -0.78 18.13
N PRO A 221 -1.72 -1.67 19.08
CA PRO A 221 -0.35 -2.08 19.24
C PRO A 221 0.26 -2.56 17.92
N GLY A 222 1.48 -2.09 17.64
CA GLY A 222 2.22 -2.48 16.46
C GLY A 222 1.89 -1.68 15.20
N VAL A 223 0.92 -0.76 15.18
CA VAL A 223 0.78 0.14 14.04
C VAL A 223 1.99 1.08 13.95
N VAL A 224 2.74 0.98 12.85
CA VAL A 224 3.88 1.86 12.54
C VAL A 224 3.47 2.87 11.47
N PHE A 225 3.43 4.15 11.82
CA PHE A 225 3.10 5.26 10.93
C PHE A 225 4.23 6.29 10.80
N GLU A 226 5.28 6.19 11.60
CA GLU A 226 6.46 7.07 11.62
C GLU A 226 7.75 6.27 11.45
N GLY A 227 8.84 6.97 11.13
CA GLY A 227 10.17 6.38 11.02
C GLY A 227 10.36 5.54 9.76
N GLU A 228 11.35 4.64 9.84
CA GLU A 228 11.66 3.69 8.77
C GLU A 228 10.70 2.49 8.84
N THR A 229 10.44 1.85 7.70
CA THR A 229 9.56 0.67 7.53
C THR A 229 8.06 0.95 7.55
N ARG A 230 7.60 2.21 7.67
CA ARG A 230 6.16 2.54 7.63
C ARG A 230 5.51 2.21 6.27
N SER A 231 6.32 1.99 5.23
CA SER A 231 5.88 1.53 3.92
C SER A 231 5.88 0.01 3.74
N ALA A 232 6.18 -0.79 4.78
CA ALA A 232 6.08 -2.24 4.72
C ALA A 232 4.62 -2.66 4.58
N HIS A 233 4.31 -3.46 3.55
CA HIS A 233 2.94 -3.84 3.23
C HIS A 233 2.85 -5.14 2.43
N LEU A 234 1.65 -5.71 2.43
CA LEU A 234 1.21 -6.71 1.45
C LEU A 234 0.19 -6.06 0.51
N THR A 235 0.43 -6.09 -0.80
CA THR A 235 -0.62 -5.73 -1.76
C THR A 235 -1.61 -6.87 -1.86
N LEU A 236 -2.86 -6.64 -1.43
CA LEU A 236 -3.90 -7.65 -1.48
C LEU A 236 -4.60 -7.61 -2.84
N ARG A 237 -5.05 -6.43 -3.26
CA ARG A 237 -5.69 -6.20 -4.56
C ARG A 237 -5.46 -4.77 -5.06
N THR A 238 -5.63 -4.57 -6.37
CA THR A 238 -5.56 -3.25 -7.02
C THR A 238 -6.79 -3.05 -7.91
N ALA A 239 -7.17 -1.80 -8.14
CA ALA A 239 -8.18 -1.46 -9.13
C ALA A 239 -7.65 -1.73 -10.55
N GLN A 240 -8.55 -1.77 -11.53
CA GLN A 240 -8.19 -1.98 -12.93
C GLN A 240 -7.17 -0.95 -13.42
N GLY A 241 -6.11 -1.42 -14.08
CA GLY A 241 -5.03 -0.57 -14.60
C GLY A 241 -4.06 -0.02 -13.54
N ILE A 242 -4.24 -0.36 -12.26
CA ILE A 242 -3.37 0.08 -11.18
C ILE A 242 -2.31 -0.98 -10.87
N GLU A 243 -1.05 -0.56 -10.89
CA GLU A 243 0.10 -1.38 -10.55
C GLU A 243 0.22 -1.60 -9.03
N SER A 244 0.78 -2.75 -8.62
CA SER A 244 0.94 -3.08 -7.19
C SER A 244 1.86 -2.13 -6.43
N ARG A 245 2.82 -1.47 -7.11
CA ARG A 245 3.69 -0.46 -6.47
C ARG A 245 2.92 0.74 -5.92
N GLU A 246 1.72 1.02 -6.45
CA GLU A 246 0.89 2.12 -5.99
C GLU A 246 0.48 1.96 -4.53
N THR A 247 0.34 0.72 -4.04
CA THR A 247 0.04 0.44 -2.63
C THR A 247 1.09 1.03 -1.69
N ASN A 248 2.35 1.12 -2.13
CA ASN A 248 3.42 1.75 -1.37
C ASN A 248 3.15 3.24 -1.10
N PHE A 249 2.77 3.98 -2.16
CA PHE A 249 2.52 5.41 -2.09
C PHE A 249 1.21 5.72 -1.36
N ASP A 250 0.19 4.90 -1.59
CA ASP A 250 -1.08 4.98 -0.86
C ASP A 250 -0.86 4.81 0.65
N LEU A 251 -0.01 3.86 1.06
CA LEU A 251 0.30 3.64 2.47
C LEU A 251 1.12 4.78 3.07
N LEU A 252 2.13 5.29 2.36
CA LEU A 252 2.92 6.45 2.81
C LEU A 252 2.03 7.69 2.99
N ARG A 253 1.15 7.98 2.04
CA ARG A 253 0.15 9.04 2.15
C ARG A 253 -0.76 8.82 3.36
N THR A 254 -1.21 7.58 3.58
CA THR A 254 -2.07 7.24 4.73
C THR A 254 -1.34 7.51 6.05
N CYS A 255 -0.06 7.17 6.14
CA CYS A 255 0.76 7.47 7.32
C CYS A 255 0.88 8.98 7.56
N ASP A 256 1.10 9.78 6.51
CA ASP A 256 1.16 11.25 6.66
C ASP A 256 -0.19 11.84 7.10
N MET A 257 -1.32 11.31 6.61
CA MET A 257 -2.65 11.71 7.06
C MET A 257 -2.87 11.38 8.55
N GLU A 258 -2.46 10.19 8.99
CA GLU A 258 -2.52 9.77 10.39
C GLU A 258 -1.68 10.69 11.29
N GLN A 259 -0.44 11.00 10.88
CA GLN A 259 0.43 11.93 11.61
C GLN A 259 -0.18 13.33 11.70
N GLU A 260 -0.76 13.84 10.62
CA GLU A 260 -1.39 15.18 10.63
C GLU A 260 -2.60 15.22 11.56
N LEU A 261 -3.42 14.17 11.58
CA LEU A 261 -4.57 14.07 12.50
C LEU A 261 -4.10 14.08 13.97
N LEU A 262 -3.03 13.34 14.28
CA LEU A 262 -2.42 13.34 15.61
C LEU A 262 -1.83 14.72 15.95
N ARG A 263 -1.12 15.36 15.02
CA ARG A 263 -0.51 16.69 15.20
C ARG A 263 -1.56 17.78 15.43
N CYS A 264 -2.71 17.69 14.78
CA CYS A 264 -3.83 18.61 14.99
C CYS A 264 -4.67 18.29 16.24
N GLY A 265 -4.41 17.19 16.95
CA GLY A 265 -5.26 16.73 18.06
C GLY A 265 -6.70 16.45 17.64
N LYS A 266 -6.93 16.10 16.36
CA LYS A 266 -8.28 15.81 15.87
C LYS A 266 -8.65 14.39 16.28
N PRO A 267 -9.77 14.20 16.99
CA PRO A 267 -10.18 12.86 17.40
C PRO A 267 -10.50 12.01 16.17
N LEU A 268 -9.98 10.79 16.16
CA LEU A 268 -10.30 9.81 15.12
C LEU A 268 -11.71 9.26 15.33
N LYS A 269 -12.55 9.37 14.30
CA LYS A 269 -13.87 8.73 14.31
C LYS A 269 -13.71 7.23 14.02
N LEU A 270 -13.63 6.46 15.09
CA LEU A 270 -13.49 4.99 15.05
C LEU A 270 -14.87 4.34 15.06
N ILE A 271 -15.09 3.39 14.14
CA ILE A 271 -16.31 2.59 14.02
C ILE A 271 -15.95 1.15 14.38
N PRO A 272 -16.56 0.54 15.41
CA PRO A 272 -16.26 -0.83 15.78
C PRO A 272 -16.64 -1.81 14.65
N VAL A 273 -15.78 -2.81 14.43
CA VAL A 273 -16.01 -3.95 13.54
C VAL A 273 -15.62 -5.24 14.27
N SER A 274 -16.01 -6.41 13.77
CA SER A 274 -15.91 -7.68 14.51
C SER A 274 -14.54 -8.01 15.12
N HIS A 275 -13.45 -7.55 14.50
CA HIS A 275 -12.07 -7.83 14.95
C HIS A 275 -11.21 -6.56 15.05
N GLY A 276 -11.82 -5.40 15.26
CA GLY A 276 -11.07 -4.16 15.21
C GLY A 276 -11.92 -2.89 15.19
N GLN A 277 -11.32 -1.83 14.66
CA GLN A 277 -11.97 -0.55 14.47
C GLN A 277 -11.63 0.01 13.09
N ALA A 278 -12.63 0.52 12.40
CA ALA A 278 -12.48 1.18 11.11
C ALA A 278 -12.45 2.71 11.29
N CYS A 279 -11.64 3.41 10.50
CA CYS A 279 -11.67 4.86 10.41
C CYS A 279 -11.63 5.33 8.96
N TYR A 280 -12.29 6.45 8.69
CA TYR A 280 -12.20 7.13 7.41
C TYR A 280 -11.35 8.39 7.58
N HIS A 281 -10.23 8.47 6.88
CA HIS A 281 -9.28 9.58 6.98
C HIS A 281 -9.57 10.73 6.01
N GLY A 282 -10.54 10.55 5.09
CA GLY A 282 -10.80 11.49 4.00
C GLY A 282 -10.27 10.99 2.65
N ASP A 283 -10.60 11.70 1.57
CA ASP A 283 -10.09 11.43 0.20
C ASP A 283 -10.27 9.99 -0.33
N GLY A 284 -11.26 9.26 0.17
CA GLY A 284 -11.46 7.85 -0.18
C GLY A 284 -10.44 6.90 0.47
N VAL A 285 -9.75 7.33 1.52
CA VAL A 285 -8.84 6.51 2.35
C VAL A 285 -9.60 6.02 3.58
N CYS A 286 -9.69 4.70 3.72
CA CYS A 286 -10.29 4.02 4.86
C CYS A 286 -9.30 3.01 5.43
N CYS A 287 -9.17 2.96 6.75
CA CYS A 287 -8.32 1.99 7.44
C CYS A 287 -9.17 1.11 8.35
N VAL A 288 -8.75 -0.14 8.51
CA VAL A 288 -9.28 -1.06 9.51
C VAL A 288 -8.11 -1.52 10.36
N TYR A 289 -8.08 -1.14 11.62
CA TYR A 289 -7.06 -1.62 12.56
C TYR A 289 -7.61 -2.81 13.32
N PHE A 290 -6.79 -3.84 13.48
CA PHE A 290 -7.17 -5.02 14.24
C PHE A 290 -6.97 -4.78 15.73
N THR A 291 -7.87 -5.31 16.54
CA THR A 291 -7.71 -5.31 18.01
C THR A 291 -6.45 -6.11 18.41
N GLU A 292 -6.14 -7.16 17.66
CA GLU A 292 -4.93 -7.96 17.82
C GLU A 292 -4.24 -8.12 16.45
N PRO A 293 -2.96 -7.74 16.31
CA PRO A 293 -2.24 -7.88 15.05
C PRO A 293 -2.13 -9.35 14.59
N LEU A 294 -2.33 -9.59 13.29
CA LEU A 294 -2.19 -10.95 12.74
C LEU A 294 -0.72 -11.32 12.61
N LYS A 295 -0.26 -12.34 13.35
CA LYS A 295 1.10 -12.86 13.25
C LYS A 295 1.24 -13.84 12.08
N LEU A 296 2.12 -13.54 11.14
CA LEU A 296 2.42 -14.36 9.97
C LEU A 296 3.88 -14.84 10.00
N LYS A 297 4.11 -16.08 9.54
CA LYS A 297 5.44 -16.59 9.21
C LYS A 297 5.68 -16.42 7.72
N THR A 298 6.82 -15.88 7.34
CA THR A 298 7.21 -15.62 5.94
C THR A 298 8.61 -16.12 5.67
N ILE A 299 8.91 -16.52 4.43
CA ILE A 299 10.27 -16.91 4.00
C ILE A 299 10.89 -15.72 3.27
N PHE A 300 12.09 -15.31 3.67
CA PHE A 300 12.83 -14.27 2.96
C PHE A 300 13.50 -14.88 1.72
N SER A 301 13.14 -14.39 0.53
CA SER A 301 13.62 -14.94 -0.75
C SER A 301 13.58 -13.89 -1.86
N GLY A 302 14.31 -14.17 -2.94
CA GLY A 302 14.24 -13.39 -4.18
C GLY A 302 13.20 -13.94 -5.15
N SER A 303 12.64 -13.08 -5.99
CA SER A 303 11.74 -13.41 -7.10
C SER A 303 12.29 -12.80 -8.39
N TYR A 304 12.26 -13.55 -9.50
CA TYR A 304 12.90 -13.20 -10.78
C TYR A 304 11.93 -13.22 -11.97
#